data_AF-A0A371P0L7-F1
#
_entry.id   AF-A0A371P0L7-F1
#
_cell.length_a   1.000
_cell.length_b   1.000
_cell.length_c   1.000
_cell.angle_alpha   90.00
_cell.angle_beta   90.00
_cell.angle_gamma   90.00
#
_symmetry.space_group_name_H-M   'P 1'
#
loop_
_entity.id
_entity.type
_entity.pdbx_description
1 polymer ?
#
loop_
_entity_poly.entity_id
_entity_poly.type
_entity_poly.pdbx_seq_one_letter_code
_entity_poly.pdbx_strand_id
1 'polypeptide(L)'
;MNEQPIDPDVFDLVSGPGPRARAADVSPATMRQEMRETIDAFTRDAEPIDVHEVVDESWPGRGTTIPVRIYRPELPTAVVVYLHGGAWTAGDIDTHDVVARRIGSRTDALVVSVDYRLVPEHPFPAPFDDAWDAVVRASALHAELPFLVAGDSAGGTLAACVALRARDESGPRIDGQILIYPAIDDDLDTPSMLAFREGGHITRDDISHYFTVYLAPAAAHDSPYAMPGRARSLVGLPPAVMVIPGHDLLRSAEEDYSRRLEEAGVPVVVQLDHDLVHGWVDFAPKVAAADRAFDRLTGHITDLLGRIARDRPTETPVVRVEIAN
;
A
#
# COMPACT_ATOMS: atom_id res chain seq x y z
N MET A 1 14.44 -7.22 19.58
CA MET A 1 13.05 -6.95 20.01
C MET A 1 12.92 -5.45 20.19
N ASN A 2 11.78 -4.87 19.81
CA ASN A 2 11.52 -3.46 20.05
C ASN A 2 11.42 -3.21 21.56
N GLU A 3 12.27 -2.33 22.10
CA GLU A 3 12.25 -1.99 23.53
C GLU A 3 11.33 -0.79 23.83
N GLN A 4 10.90 -0.07 22.80
CA GLN A 4 9.98 1.06 22.93
C GLN A 4 8.53 0.55 23.10
N PRO A 5 7.78 1.01 24.10
CA PRO A 5 6.37 0.65 24.25
C PRO A 5 5.50 1.24 23.13
N ILE A 6 4.31 0.67 22.94
CA ILE A 6 3.27 1.26 22.07
C ILE A 6 2.90 2.65 22.64
N ASP A 7 2.68 3.63 21.76
CA ASP A 7 2.19 4.94 22.18
C ASP A 7 0.87 4.79 22.96
N PRO A 8 0.68 5.47 24.10
CA PRO A 8 -0.51 5.26 24.95
C PRO A 8 -1.83 5.50 24.24
N ASP A 9 -1.93 6.51 23.38
CA ASP A 9 -3.17 6.83 22.66
C ASP A 9 -3.45 5.77 21.59
N VAL A 10 -2.40 5.23 20.97
CA VAL A 10 -2.51 4.07 20.06
C VAL A 10 -2.97 2.84 20.82
N PHE A 11 -2.35 2.55 21.98
CA PHE A 11 -2.70 1.41 22.81
C PHE A 11 -4.16 1.47 23.26
N ASP A 12 -4.61 2.61 23.77
CA ASP A 12 -6.00 2.83 24.21
C ASP A 12 -7.00 2.68 23.04
N LEU A 13 -6.62 3.12 21.84
CA LEU A 13 -7.45 2.99 20.65
C LEU A 13 -7.61 1.53 20.19
N VAL A 14 -6.53 0.75 20.19
CA VAL A 14 -6.54 -0.62 19.61
C VAL A 14 -6.88 -1.70 20.64
N SER A 15 -6.80 -1.42 21.93
CA SER A 15 -7.09 -2.37 23.02
C SER A 15 -8.59 -2.46 23.37
N GLY A 16 -9.47 -2.42 22.36
CA GLY A 16 -10.93 -2.38 22.53
C GLY A 16 -11.53 -3.40 23.52
N PRO A 17 -12.81 -3.24 23.91
CA PRO A 17 -13.37 -4.03 25.01
C PRO A 17 -13.55 -5.51 24.63
N GLY A 18 -12.75 -6.39 25.25
CA GLY A 18 -12.93 -7.83 25.23
C GLY A 18 -12.17 -8.57 24.12
N PRO A 19 -12.17 -9.91 24.15
CA PRO A 19 -11.45 -10.72 23.15
C PRO A 19 -12.12 -10.59 21.78
N ARG A 20 -11.32 -10.31 20.75
CA ARG A 20 -11.77 -10.28 19.36
C ARG A 20 -12.03 -11.70 18.85
N ALA A 21 -13.01 -11.88 17.98
CA ALA A 21 -13.22 -13.14 17.29
C ALA A 21 -12.04 -13.41 16.32
N ARG A 22 -11.61 -14.68 16.22
CA ARG A 22 -10.56 -15.07 15.28
C ARG A 22 -11.06 -14.90 13.86
N ALA A 23 -10.18 -14.51 12.94
CA ALA A 23 -10.52 -14.31 11.54
C ALA A 23 -11.21 -15.55 10.93
N ALA A 24 -10.70 -16.74 11.23
CA ALA A 24 -11.27 -18.00 10.74
C ALA A 24 -12.72 -18.28 11.18
N ASP A 25 -13.21 -17.61 12.24
CA ASP A 25 -14.55 -17.80 12.80
C ASP A 25 -15.55 -16.71 12.36
N VAL A 26 -15.11 -15.72 11.58
CA VAL A 26 -15.92 -14.56 11.16
C VAL A 26 -16.18 -14.63 9.66
N SER A 27 -17.40 -14.28 9.23
CA SER A 27 -17.71 -14.26 7.79
C SER A 27 -16.99 -13.10 7.09
N PRO A 28 -16.57 -13.23 5.81
CA PRO A 28 -15.96 -12.13 5.07
C PRO A 28 -16.83 -10.87 5.02
N ALA A 29 -18.16 -11.03 4.92
CA ALA A 29 -19.10 -9.92 4.95
C ALA A 29 -19.07 -9.17 6.31
N THR A 30 -18.97 -9.90 7.40
CA THR A 30 -18.82 -9.33 8.75
C THR A 30 -17.48 -8.61 8.89
N MET A 31 -16.37 -9.18 8.42
CA MET A 31 -15.07 -8.51 8.44
C MET A 31 -15.09 -7.18 7.66
N ARG A 32 -15.69 -7.18 6.47
CA ARG A 32 -15.86 -5.97 5.64
C ARG A 32 -16.67 -4.91 6.36
N GLN A 33 -17.78 -5.30 6.99
CA GLN A 33 -18.62 -4.38 7.77
C GLN A 33 -17.87 -3.82 9.00
N GLU A 34 -17.24 -4.68 9.80
CA GLU A 34 -16.49 -4.27 11.00
C GLU A 34 -15.34 -3.31 10.66
N MET A 35 -14.64 -3.54 9.55
CA MET A 35 -13.61 -2.63 9.07
C MET A 35 -14.19 -1.26 8.73
N ARG A 36 -15.28 -1.20 7.94
CA ARG A 36 -15.95 0.09 7.64
C ARG A 36 -16.37 0.83 8.90
N GLU A 37 -17.02 0.15 9.84
CA GLU A 37 -17.44 0.75 11.11
C GLU A 37 -16.26 1.28 11.94
N THR A 38 -15.13 0.55 11.93
CA THR A 38 -13.90 0.95 12.62
C THR A 38 -13.28 2.19 11.98
N ILE A 39 -13.14 2.21 10.65
CA ILE A 39 -12.62 3.35 9.90
C ILE A 39 -13.51 4.58 10.06
N ASP A 40 -14.84 4.41 9.97
CA ASP A 40 -15.79 5.49 10.20
C ASP A 40 -15.60 6.09 11.60
N ALA A 41 -15.37 5.27 12.63
CA ALA A 41 -15.11 5.73 13.98
C ALA A 41 -13.76 6.46 14.14
N PHE A 42 -12.78 6.19 13.27
CA PHE A 42 -11.50 6.90 13.23
C PHE A 42 -11.58 8.22 12.47
N THR A 43 -12.50 8.35 11.52
CA THR A 43 -12.51 9.44 10.54
C THR A 43 -13.71 10.40 10.66
N ARG A 44 -14.81 10.03 11.31
CA ARG A 44 -16.07 10.83 11.33
C ARG A 44 -15.93 12.26 11.89
N ASP A 45 -14.96 12.48 12.77
CA ASP A 45 -14.73 13.77 13.44
C ASP A 45 -13.43 14.44 12.93
N ALA A 46 -12.78 13.86 11.91
CA ALA A 46 -11.60 14.46 11.31
C ALA A 46 -12.01 15.66 10.45
N GLU A 47 -11.17 16.71 10.45
CA GLU A 47 -11.35 17.85 9.55
C GLU A 47 -11.33 17.37 8.08
N PRO A 48 -12.25 17.84 7.22
CA PRO A 48 -12.26 17.48 5.81
C PRO A 48 -10.92 17.81 5.15
N ILE A 49 -10.40 16.86 4.37
CA ILE A 49 -9.21 17.10 3.55
C ILE A 49 -9.69 17.48 2.16
N ASP A 50 -9.62 18.77 1.88
CA ASP A 50 -9.96 19.33 0.59
C ASP A 50 -8.96 18.87 -0.47
N VAL A 51 -9.51 18.38 -1.58
CA VAL A 51 -8.79 18.09 -2.82
C VAL A 51 -9.54 18.79 -3.95
N HIS A 52 -8.84 19.18 -5.01
CA HIS A 52 -9.42 20.01 -6.07
C HIS A 52 -10.59 19.31 -6.79
N GLU A 53 -10.44 18.01 -7.09
CA GLU A 53 -11.50 17.21 -7.71
C GLU A 53 -11.44 15.75 -7.22
N VAL A 54 -12.60 15.12 -7.07
CA VAL A 54 -12.74 13.67 -6.83
C VAL A 54 -13.66 13.08 -7.88
N VAL A 55 -13.20 12.07 -8.61
CA VAL A 55 -13.96 11.42 -9.68
C VAL A 55 -13.94 9.91 -9.53
N ASP A 56 -15.13 9.31 -9.51
CA ASP A 56 -15.30 7.87 -9.56
C ASP A 56 -15.38 7.40 -11.02
N GLU A 57 -14.56 6.40 -11.37
CA GLU A 57 -14.54 5.77 -12.69
C GLU A 57 -14.65 4.24 -12.56
N SER A 58 -14.96 3.58 -13.68
CA SER A 58 -14.90 2.12 -13.80
C SER A 58 -13.99 1.77 -14.96
N TRP A 59 -12.88 1.11 -14.65
CA TRP A 59 -11.87 0.73 -15.62
C TRP A 59 -12.05 -0.72 -16.08
N PRO A 60 -11.66 -1.06 -17.32
CA PRO A 60 -11.73 -2.44 -17.80
C PRO A 60 -10.68 -3.31 -17.09
N GLY A 61 -11.11 -4.47 -16.58
CA GLY A 61 -10.23 -5.53 -16.06
C GLY A 61 -10.50 -6.87 -16.74
N ARG A 62 -9.77 -7.92 -16.35
CA ARG A 62 -9.93 -9.28 -16.89
C ARG A 62 -11.26 -9.93 -16.51
N GLY A 63 -12.24 -9.76 -17.39
CA GLY A 63 -13.60 -10.31 -17.20
C GLY A 63 -14.39 -9.60 -16.11
N THR A 64 -13.98 -8.39 -15.73
CA THR A 64 -14.60 -7.57 -14.69
C THR A 64 -14.44 -6.08 -15.02
N THR A 65 -15.08 -5.23 -14.24
CA THR A 65 -14.79 -3.80 -14.14
C THR A 65 -14.09 -3.53 -12.82
N ILE A 66 -13.09 -2.65 -12.82
CA ILE A 66 -12.32 -2.25 -11.65
C ILE A 66 -12.78 -0.83 -11.28
N PRO A 67 -13.55 -0.65 -10.20
CA PRO A 67 -13.85 0.68 -9.70
C PRO A 67 -12.56 1.38 -9.25
N VAL A 68 -12.46 2.66 -9.58
CA VAL A 68 -11.38 3.52 -9.10
C VAL A 68 -11.94 4.88 -8.67
N ARG A 69 -11.32 5.50 -7.67
CA ARG A 69 -11.57 6.90 -7.30
C ARG A 69 -10.29 7.69 -7.50
N ILE A 70 -10.39 8.76 -8.28
CA ILE A 70 -9.28 9.61 -8.67
C ILE A 70 -9.39 10.93 -7.91
N TYR A 71 -8.38 11.22 -7.11
CA TYR A 71 -8.24 12.48 -6.37
C TYR A 71 -7.25 13.36 -7.14
N ARG A 72 -7.74 14.43 -7.78
CA ARG A 72 -6.90 15.32 -8.58
C ARG A 72 -6.58 16.60 -7.81
N PRO A 73 -5.31 17.00 -7.71
CA PRO A 73 -4.93 18.36 -7.33
C PRO A 73 -5.13 19.31 -8.52
N GLU A 74 -5.03 20.63 -8.29
CA GLU A 74 -5.12 21.63 -9.36
C GLU A 74 -3.97 21.47 -10.39
N LEU A 75 -2.76 21.18 -9.89
CA LEU A 75 -1.56 20.98 -10.70
C LEU A 75 -0.85 19.70 -10.22
N PRO A 76 -1.06 18.54 -10.86
CA PRO A 76 -0.44 17.29 -10.42
C PRO A 76 1.07 17.30 -10.63
N THR A 77 1.81 16.89 -9.60
CA THR A 77 3.27 16.74 -9.64
C THR A 77 3.70 15.30 -9.93
N ALA A 78 2.79 14.35 -9.71
CA ALA A 78 2.97 12.91 -9.90
C ALA A 78 1.63 12.21 -10.04
N VAL A 79 1.66 10.94 -10.43
CA VAL A 79 0.54 10.01 -10.35
C VAL A 79 0.91 8.89 -9.38
N VAL A 80 0.04 8.62 -8.40
CA VAL A 80 0.18 7.55 -7.42
C VAL A 80 -1.00 6.60 -7.55
N VAL A 81 -0.75 5.34 -7.86
CA VAL A 81 -1.78 4.29 -7.72
C VAL A 81 -1.74 3.77 -6.30
N TYR A 82 -2.84 3.92 -5.57
CA TYR A 82 -2.99 3.45 -4.19
C TYR A 82 -3.82 2.17 -4.13
N LEU A 83 -3.26 1.15 -3.49
CA LEU A 83 -3.87 -0.17 -3.27
C LEU A 83 -4.13 -0.31 -1.77
N HIS A 84 -5.39 -0.43 -1.39
CA HIS A 84 -5.80 -0.45 0.01
C HIS A 84 -5.39 -1.73 0.75
N GLY A 85 -5.24 -1.66 2.07
CA GLY A 85 -5.07 -2.80 2.97
C GLY A 85 -6.39 -3.52 3.28
N GLY A 86 -6.37 -4.41 4.28
CA GLY A 86 -7.52 -5.23 4.66
C GLY A 86 -7.38 -6.72 4.33
N ALA A 87 -6.14 -7.21 4.31
CA ALA A 87 -5.82 -8.64 4.16
C ALA A 87 -6.47 -9.32 2.93
N TRP A 88 -6.58 -8.57 1.82
CA TRP A 88 -7.31 -8.93 0.59
C TRP A 88 -8.78 -9.31 0.80
N THR A 89 -9.30 -9.21 2.02
CA THR A 89 -10.60 -9.74 2.45
C THR A 89 -11.60 -8.62 2.69
N ALA A 90 -11.11 -7.51 3.24
CA ALA A 90 -11.83 -6.30 3.58
C ALA A 90 -11.11 -5.06 3.02
N GLY A 91 -11.66 -3.89 3.30
CA GLY A 91 -11.23 -2.64 2.69
C GLY A 91 -11.84 -2.44 1.32
N ASP A 92 -11.80 -1.20 0.88
CA ASP A 92 -12.31 -0.67 -0.38
C ASP A 92 -11.90 0.82 -0.50
N ILE A 93 -12.30 1.46 -1.60
CA ILE A 93 -12.05 2.89 -1.85
C ILE A 93 -12.55 3.79 -0.70
N ASP A 94 -13.69 3.50 -0.08
CA ASP A 94 -14.26 4.38 0.94
C ASP A 94 -13.49 4.25 2.26
N THR A 95 -13.11 3.03 2.64
CA THR A 95 -12.30 2.80 3.86
C THR A 95 -10.92 3.48 3.81
N HIS A 96 -10.38 3.75 2.62
CA HIS A 96 -9.08 4.40 2.47
C HIS A 96 -9.17 5.79 1.81
N ASP A 97 -10.37 6.39 1.76
CA ASP A 97 -10.59 7.71 1.17
C ASP A 97 -9.74 8.78 1.86
N VAL A 98 -9.70 8.77 3.19
CA VAL A 98 -8.87 9.70 3.97
C VAL A 98 -7.38 9.51 3.68
N VAL A 99 -6.90 8.27 3.56
CA VAL A 99 -5.48 7.99 3.27
C VAL A 99 -5.11 8.54 1.89
N ALA A 100 -5.93 8.27 0.87
CA ALA A 100 -5.71 8.76 -0.49
C ALA A 100 -5.74 10.29 -0.57
N ARG A 101 -6.68 10.95 0.12
CA ARG A 101 -6.74 12.41 0.22
C ARG A 101 -5.51 13.00 0.91
N ARG A 102 -5.04 12.39 2.01
CA ARG A 102 -3.85 12.85 2.74
C ARG A 102 -2.59 12.75 1.89
N ILE A 103 -2.44 11.68 1.11
CA ILE A 103 -1.33 11.56 0.16
C ILE A 103 -1.44 12.68 -0.88
N GLY A 104 -2.59 12.79 -1.56
CA GLY A 104 -2.80 13.79 -2.61
C GLY A 104 -2.58 15.23 -2.15
N SER A 105 -3.11 15.61 -0.98
CA SER A 105 -3.02 16.98 -0.46
C SER A 105 -1.64 17.36 0.07
N ARG A 106 -0.79 16.39 0.44
CA ARG A 106 0.53 16.65 1.01
C ARG A 106 1.66 16.54 -0.01
N THR A 107 1.41 15.90 -1.14
CA THR A 107 2.42 15.69 -2.19
C THR A 107 2.03 16.31 -3.53
N ASP A 108 0.86 16.95 -3.63
CA ASP A 108 0.26 17.42 -4.89
C ASP A 108 0.22 16.32 -5.97
N ALA A 109 0.07 15.06 -5.56
CA ALA A 109 -0.03 13.93 -6.48
C ALA A 109 -1.48 13.69 -6.87
N LEU A 110 -1.72 13.33 -8.13
CA LEU A 110 -2.96 12.69 -8.53
C LEU A 110 -2.96 11.26 -7.97
N VAL A 111 -3.93 10.94 -7.11
CA VAL A 111 -4.04 9.62 -6.49
C VAL A 111 -5.16 8.83 -7.15
N VAL A 112 -4.87 7.62 -7.63
CA VAL A 112 -5.83 6.66 -8.14
C VAL A 112 -6.00 5.55 -7.10
N SER A 113 -7.08 5.57 -6.32
CA SER A 113 -7.41 4.49 -5.39
C SER A 113 -8.19 3.39 -6.11
N VAL A 114 -7.75 2.14 -5.96
CA VAL A 114 -8.27 0.99 -6.73
C VAL A 114 -9.09 0.07 -5.83
N ASP A 115 -10.32 -0.26 -6.24
CA ASP A 115 -11.19 -1.25 -5.58
C ASP A 115 -11.02 -2.63 -6.24
N TYR A 116 -9.96 -3.33 -5.85
CA TYR A 116 -9.62 -4.62 -6.45
C TYR A 116 -10.50 -5.76 -5.87
N ARG A 117 -10.72 -6.83 -6.64
CA ARG A 117 -11.51 -7.98 -6.16
C ARG A 117 -10.90 -8.63 -4.91
N LEU A 118 -11.76 -9.10 -4.01
CA LEU A 118 -11.37 -9.60 -2.69
C LEU A 118 -11.52 -11.12 -2.56
N VAL A 119 -10.79 -11.70 -1.61
CA VAL A 119 -10.97 -13.07 -1.13
C VAL A 119 -12.16 -13.16 -0.18
N PRO A 120 -12.78 -14.36 -0.01
CA PRO A 120 -12.48 -15.64 -0.68
C PRO A 120 -13.10 -15.82 -2.07
N GLU A 121 -13.94 -14.89 -2.53
CA GLU A 121 -14.64 -15.00 -3.82
C GLU A 121 -13.65 -15.00 -5.00
N HIS A 122 -12.56 -14.26 -4.84
CA HIS A 122 -11.55 -14.05 -5.87
C HIS A 122 -10.14 -14.18 -5.28
N PRO A 123 -9.63 -15.41 -5.05
CA PRO A 123 -8.26 -15.60 -4.59
C PRO A 123 -7.23 -15.27 -5.67
N PHE A 124 -5.94 -15.38 -5.33
CA PHE A 124 -4.86 -15.16 -6.29
C PHE A 124 -5.09 -15.93 -7.61
N PRO A 125 -4.92 -15.31 -8.80
CA PRO A 125 -4.32 -14.01 -9.04
C PRO A 125 -5.31 -12.84 -9.14
N ALA A 126 -6.60 -13.01 -8.84
CA ALA A 126 -7.60 -11.97 -9.16
C ALA A 126 -7.33 -10.58 -8.55
N PRO A 127 -6.98 -10.45 -7.25
CA PRO A 127 -6.64 -9.13 -6.67
C PRO A 127 -5.40 -8.52 -7.33
N PHE A 128 -4.41 -9.36 -7.66
CA PHE A 128 -3.18 -8.97 -8.34
C PHE A 128 -3.40 -8.53 -9.78
N ASP A 129 -4.23 -9.26 -10.53
CA ASP A 129 -4.56 -8.95 -11.92
C ASP A 129 -5.33 -7.62 -12.01
N ASP A 130 -6.24 -7.34 -11.07
CA ASP A 130 -6.94 -6.05 -11.01
C ASP A 130 -5.99 -4.90 -10.69
N ALA A 131 -5.09 -5.08 -9.71
CA ALA A 131 -4.06 -4.09 -9.40
C ALA A 131 -3.15 -3.83 -10.62
N TRP A 132 -2.74 -4.88 -11.32
CA TRP A 132 -1.91 -4.78 -12.51
C TRP A 132 -2.61 -4.02 -13.65
N ASP A 133 -3.84 -4.41 -13.98
CA ASP A 133 -4.61 -3.78 -15.06
C ASP A 133 -4.87 -2.29 -14.74
N ALA A 134 -5.13 -1.95 -13.47
CA ALA A 134 -5.26 -0.56 -13.02
C ALA A 134 -3.95 0.22 -13.14
N VAL A 135 -2.81 -0.36 -12.74
CA VAL A 135 -1.48 0.28 -12.86
C VAL A 135 -1.11 0.54 -14.32
N VAL A 136 -1.35 -0.41 -15.22
CA VAL A 136 -1.11 -0.24 -16.65
C VAL A 136 -1.93 0.92 -17.19
N ARG A 137 -3.22 0.99 -16.84
CA ARG A 137 -4.09 2.09 -17.28
C ARG A 137 -3.69 3.44 -16.69
N ALA A 138 -3.37 3.48 -15.40
CA ALA A 138 -2.97 4.69 -14.71
C ALA A 138 -1.64 5.25 -15.22
N SER A 139 -0.71 4.40 -15.68
CA SER A 139 0.59 4.83 -16.23
C SER A 139 0.47 5.69 -17.50
N ALA A 140 -0.66 5.61 -18.19
CA ALA A 140 -0.96 6.44 -19.34
C ALA A 140 -1.59 7.80 -18.95
N LEU A 141 -2.00 7.97 -17.69
CA LEU A 141 -2.41 9.27 -17.15
C LEU A 141 -1.15 10.08 -16.89
N HIS A 142 -1.05 11.26 -17.50
CA HIS A 142 0.10 12.15 -17.29
C HIS A 142 1.44 11.43 -17.42
N ALA A 143 1.66 10.75 -18.55
CA ALA A 143 2.85 9.94 -18.79
C ALA A 143 4.18 10.74 -18.66
N GLU A 144 4.11 12.07 -18.74
CA GLU A 144 5.19 13.01 -18.50
C GLU A 144 5.57 13.20 -17.02
N LEU A 145 4.73 12.76 -16.09
CA LEU A 145 4.92 12.91 -14.64
C LEU A 145 5.52 11.65 -13.99
N PRO A 146 6.19 11.78 -12.84
CA PRO A 146 6.56 10.64 -11.98
C PRO A 146 5.37 9.73 -11.73
N PHE A 147 5.57 8.42 -11.90
CA PHE A 147 4.53 7.41 -11.70
C PHE A 147 4.91 6.46 -10.56
N LEU A 148 4.15 6.47 -9.48
CA LEU A 148 4.40 5.67 -8.29
C LEU A 148 3.28 4.65 -8.06
N VAL A 149 3.64 3.52 -7.44
CA VAL A 149 2.69 2.59 -6.85
C VAL A 149 2.81 2.63 -5.34
N ALA A 150 1.69 2.58 -4.64
CA ALA A 150 1.63 2.69 -3.19
C ALA A 150 0.57 1.74 -2.64
N GLY A 151 0.75 1.30 -1.41
CA GLY A 151 -0.29 0.59 -0.70
C GLY A 151 0.14 0.21 0.70
N ASP A 152 -0.85 -0.14 1.51
CA ASP A 152 -0.66 -0.54 2.89
C ASP A 152 -1.04 -2.02 3.10
N SER A 153 -0.31 -2.71 3.98
CA SER A 153 -0.59 -4.11 4.31
C SER A 153 -0.66 -5.00 3.05
N ALA A 154 -1.80 -5.67 2.83
CA ALA A 154 -2.11 -6.42 1.61
C ALA A 154 -1.97 -5.61 0.32
N GLY A 155 -2.34 -4.33 0.32
CA GLY A 155 -2.16 -3.41 -0.80
C GLY A 155 -0.69 -3.06 -1.03
N GLY A 156 0.10 -2.97 0.04
CA GLY A 156 1.56 -2.84 -0.03
C GLY A 156 2.21 -4.07 -0.69
N THR A 157 1.72 -5.27 -0.39
CA THR A 157 2.13 -6.50 -1.11
C THR A 157 1.81 -6.40 -2.59
N LEU A 158 0.59 -5.99 -2.95
CA LEU A 158 0.20 -5.82 -4.36
C LEU A 158 1.08 -4.79 -5.07
N ALA A 159 1.41 -3.68 -4.41
CA ALA A 159 2.30 -2.64 -4.94
C ALA A 159 3.71 -3.17 -5.25
N ALA A 160 4.28 -3.98 -4.35
CA ALA A 160 5.56 -4.66 -4.61
C ALA A 160 5.46 -5.69 -5.75
N CYS A 161 4.38 -6.47 -5.80
CA CYS A 161 4.15 -7.46 -6.87
C CYS A 161 4.00 -6.82 -8.25
N VAL A 162 3.26 -5.70 -8.38
CA VAL A 162 3.13 -5.00 -9.67
C VAL A 162 4.46 -4.37 -10.10
N ALA A 163 5.28 -3.88 -9.15
CA ALA A 163 6.62 -3.40 -9.45
C ALA A 163 7.54 -4.51 -9.98
N LEU A 164 7.47 -5.71 -9.38
CA LEU A 164 8.16 -6.91 -9.89
C LEU A 164 7.72 -7.24 -11.32
N ARG A 165 6.41 -7.34 -11.57
CA ARG A 165 5.88 -7.67 -12.90
C ARG A 165 6.22 -6.61 -13.94
N ALA A 166 6.16 -5.32 -13.59
CA ALA A 166 6.54 -4.23 -14.48
C ALA A 166 7.99 -4.37 -14.95
N ARG A 167 8.91 -4.66 -14.04
CA ARG A 167 10.30 -4.93 -14.37
C ARG A 167 10.44 -6.20 -15.23
N ASP A 168 9.82 -7.30 -14.83
CA ASP A 168 10.03 -8.62 -15.43
C ASP A 168 9.41 -8.77 -16.82
N GLU A 169 8.27 -8.10 -17.07
CA GLU A 169 7.51 -8.20 -18.32
C GLU A 169 7.69 -6.97 -19.23
N SER A 170 8.65 -6.09 -18.95
CA SER A 170 8.83 -4.81 -19.67
C SER A 170 7.54 -3.97 -19.70
N GLY A 171 6.85 -3.93 -18.56
CA GLY A 171 5.62 -3.18 -18.36
C GLY A 171 5.85 -1.67 -18.20
N PRO A 172 4.86 -0.93 -17.67
CA PRO A 172 4.98 0.51 -17.49
C PRO A 172 6.15 0.85 -16.56
N ARG A 173 6.82 1.97 -16.85
CA ARG A 173 7.88 2.50 -15.99
C ARG A 173 7.26 3.00 -14.68
N ILE A 174 7.56 2.30 -13.59
CA ILE A 174 7.28 2.76 -12.23
C ILE A 174 8.54 3.46 -11.73
N ASP A 175 8.42 4.70 -11.26
CA ASP A 175 9.54 5.50 -10.76
C ASP A 175 9.77 5.35 -9.25
N GLY A 176 8.81 4.79 -8.52
CA GLY A 176 8.93 4.50 -7.10
C GLY A 176 7.82 3.62 -6.55
N GLN A 177 8.12 2.91 -5.46
CA GLN A 177 7.17 2.06 -4.74
C GLN A 177 7.09 2.50 -3.27
N ILE A 178 5.88 2.76 -2.77
CA ILE A 178 5.62 3.16 -1.38
C ILE A 178 4.96 1.98 -0.68
N LEU A 179 5.73 1.29 0.15
CA LEU A 179 5.36 0.04 0.78
C LEU A 179 5.09 0.29 2.26
N ILE A 180 3.82 0.36 2.64
CA ILE A 180 3.42 0.67 4.00
C ILE A 180 3.10 -0.63 4.73
N TYR A 181 3.98 -1.06 5.66
CA TYR A 181 3.91 -2.35 6.38
C TYR A 181 3.40 -3.55 5.55
N PRO A 182 4.02 -3.81 4.38
CA PRO A 182 3.53 -4.82 3.45
C PRO A 182 3.64 -6.25 4.01
N ALA A 183 2.65 -7.09 3.70
CA ALA A 183 2.76 -8.53 3.92
C ALA A 183 3.61 -9.18 2.81
N ILE A 184 4.95 -9.12 2.95
CA ILE A 184 5.90 -9.46 1.88
C ILE A 184 6.20 -10.96 1.76
N ASP A 185 6.21 -11.66 2.88
CA ASP A 185 6.58 -13.08 2.96
C ASP A 185 5.60 -13.81 3.88
N ASP A 186 5.25 -15.04 3.51
CA ASP A 186 4.31 -15.88 4.25
C ASP A 186 4.98 -16.80 5.28
N ASP A 187 6.28 -16.61 5.56
CA ASP A 187 6.99 -17.25 6.66
C ASP A 187 6.46 -16.80 8.04
N LEU A 188 5.76 -17.71 8.70
CA LEU A 188 5.22 -17.51 10.04
C LEU A 188 6.27 -17.74 11.14
N ASP A 189 7.47 -18.22 10.85
CA ASP A 189 8.51 -18.53 11.84
C ASP A 189 9.55 -17.42 12.00
N THR A 190 9.27 -16.24 11.48
CA THR A 190 10.13 -15.06 11.66
C THR A 190 10.16 -14.56 13.12
N PRO A 191 11.23 -13.85 13.54
CA PRO A 191 11.35 -13.35 14.91
C PRO A 191 10.17 -12.47 15.37
N SER A 192 9.62 -11.59 14.52
CA SER A 192 8.45 -10.77 14.85
C SER A 192 7.20 -11.63 15.05
N MET A 193 6.95 -12.62 14.19
CA MET A 193 5.82 -13.55 14.31
C MET A 193 5.86 -14.38 15.60
N LEU A 194 7.06 -14.73 16.07
CA LEU A 194 7.27 -15.54 17.28
C LEU A 194 7.32 -14.74 18.58
N ALA A 195 7.85 -13.51 18.52
CA ALA A 195 8.08 -12.68 19.70
C ALA A 195 6.84 -11.87 20.11
N PHE A 196 5.93 -11.60 19.18
CA PHE A 196 4.75 -10.78 19.44
C PHE A 196 3.85 -11.47 20.47
N ARG A 197 3.60 -10.79 21.59
CA ARG A 197 2.76 -11.31 22.68
C ARG A 197 1.31 -10.88 22.45
N GLU A 198 0.37 -11.75 22.83
CA GLU A 198 -1.07 -11.50 22.77
C GLU A 198 -1.42 -10.11 23.34
N GLY A 199 -2.16 -9.29 22.58
CA GLY A 199 -2.52 -7.91 22.92
C GLY A 199 -2.61 -6.93 21.75
N GLY A 200 -2.10 -7.29 20.57
CA GLY A 200 -2.35 -6.55 19.32
C GLY A 200 -3.73 -6.85 18.71
N HIS A 201 -4.19 -5.98 17.81
CA HIS A 201 -5.50 -6.10 17.15
C HIS A 201 -5.56 -7.18 16.05
N ILE A 202 -4.42 -7.77 15.68
CA ILE A 202 -4.25 -8.89 14.72
C ILE A 202 -3.34 -9.94 15.37
N THR A 203 -3.71 -11.22 15.25
CA THR A 203 -2.93 -12.36 15.77
C THR A 203 -2.17 -13.10 14.67
N ARG A 204 -1.18 -13.91 15.06
CA ARG A 204 -0.47 -14.82 14.14
C ARG A 204 -1.44 -15.80 13.45
N ASP A 205 -2.44 -16.30 14.17
CA ASP A 205 -3.46 -17.19 13.61
C ASP A 205 -4.33 -16.48 12.56
N ASP A 206 -4.64 -15.20 12.77
CA ASP A 206 -5.37 -14.39 11.77
C ASP A 206 -4.53 -14.22 10.50
N ILE A 207 -3.24 -13.85 10.63
CA ILE A 207 -2.34 -13.73 9.48
C ILE A 207 -2.21 -15.06 8.72
N SER A 208 -2.02 -16.17 9.45
CA SER A 208 -1.97 -17.50 8.85
C SER A 208 -3.25 -17.83 8.07
N HIS A 209 -4.42 -17.46 8.61
CA HIS A 209 -5.70 -17.62 7.92
C HIS A 209 -5.76 -16.79 6.63
N TYR A 210 -5.39 -15.50 6.68
CA TYR A 210 -5.43 -14.64 5.50
C TYR A 210 -4.50 -15.15 4.38
N PHE A 211 -3.28 -15.58 4.71
CA PHE A 211 -2.38 -16.22 3.74
C PHE A 211 -3.00 -17.49 3.16
N THR A 212 -3.60 -18.34 4.00
CA THR A 212 -4.25 -19.57 3.55
C THR A 212 -5.35 -19.30 2.52
N VAL A 213 -6.18 -18.27 2.74
CA VAL A 213 -7.28 -17.95 1.82
C VAL A 213 -6.75 -17.30 0.53
N TYR A 214 -5.85 -16.32 0.63
CA TYR A 214 -5.32 -15.60 -0.54
C TYR A 214 -4.49 -16.52 -1.45
N LEU A 215 -3.65 -17.37 -0.85
CA LEU A 215 -2.72 -18.27 -1.55
C LEU A 215 -3.32 -19.66 -1.84
N ALA A 216 -4.61 -19.88 -1.60
CA ALA A 216 -5.26 -21.19 -1.80
C ALA A 216 -5.06 -21.81 -3.20
N PRO A 217 -5.01 -21.04 -4.30
CA PRO A 217 -4.77 -21.60 -5.63
C PRO A 217 -3.31 -22.04 -5.80
N ALA A 218 -3.08 -23.23 -6.37
CA ALA A 218 -1.73 -23.78 -6.55
C ALA A 218 -0.77 -22.87 -7.36
N ALA A 219 -1.31 -22.02 -8.24
CA ALA A 219 -0.53 -21.03 -8.99
C ALA A 219 0.13 -19.97 -8.09
N ALA A 220 -0.33 -19.80 -6.85
CA ALA A 220 0.20 -18.84 -5.90
C ALA A 220 1.48 -19.33 -5.21
N HIS A 221 1.66 -20.64 -5.02
CA HIS A 221 2.62 -21.21 -4.06
C HIS A 221 4.08 -20.77 -4.27
N ASP A 222 4.55 -20.73 -5.53
CA ASP A 222 5.93 -20.33 -5.86
C ASP A 222 5.99 -18.99 -6.61
N SER A 223 4.86 -18.28 -6.70
CA SER A 223 4.77 -17.06 -7.50
C SER A 223 5.32 -15.85 -6.74
N PRO A 224 6.33 -15.15 -7.28
CA PRO A 224 6.78 -13.87 -6.71
C PRO A 224 5.74 -12.75 -6.89
N TYR A 225 4.72 -12.99 -7.71
CA TYR A 225 3.59 -12.07 -7.89
C TYR A 225 2.45 -12.32 -6.91
N ALA A 226 2.49 -13.44 -6.18
CA ALA A 226 1.61 -13.69 -5.04
C ALA A 226 2.27 -13.17 -3.76
N MET A 227 3.54 -13.51 -3.53
CA MET A 227 4.34 -13.01 -2.40
C MET A 227 5.69 -12.49 -2.90
N PRO A 228 5.96 -11.18 -2.81
CA PRO A 228 7.15 -10.55 -3.37
C PRO A 228 8.45 -11.01 -2.69
N GLY A 229 8.37 -11.49 -1.43
CA GLY A 229 9.48 -12.11 -0.71
C GLY A 229 10.09 -13.31 -1.43
N ARG A 230 9.33 -13.99 -2.29
CA ARG A 230 9.79 -15.15 -3.08
C ARG A 230 10.58 -14.77 -4.35
N ALA A 231 10.70 -13.48 -4.67
CA ALA A 231 11.44 -13.03 -5.84
C ALA A 231 12.94 -13.37 -5.75
N ARG A 232 13.46 -14.05 -6.79
CA ARG A 232 14.87 -14.47 -6.87
C ARG A 232 15.84 -13.30 -7.04
N SER A 233 15.38 -12.19 -7.60
CA SER A 233 16.17 -10.98 -7.81
C SER A 233 15.30 -9.75 -7.59
N LEU A 234 15.86 -8.76 -6.90
CA LEU A 234 15.26 -7.43 -6.71
C LEU A 234 16.00 -6.35 -7.53
N VAL A 235 17.03 -6.73 -8.29
CA VAL A 235 17.81 -5.81 -9.13
C VAL A 235 16.89 -5.13 -10.12
N GLY A 236 17.06 -3.82 -10.30
CA GLY A 236 16.29 -3.02 -11.27
C GLY A 236 14.85 -2.73 -10.87
N LEU A 237 14.45 -3.03 -9.62
CA LEU A 237 13.21 -2.51 -9.07
C LEU A 237 13.29 -0.99 -8.84
N PRO A 238 12.15 -0.29 -8.82
CA PRO A 238 12.13 1.15 -8.56
C PRO A 238 12.53 1.47 -7.11
N PRO A 239 13.08 2.67 -6.86
CA PRO A 239 13.33 3.16 -5.50
C PRO A 239 12.14 2.96 -4.58
N ALA A 240 12.40 2.61 -3.32
CA ALA A 240 11.37 2.25 -2.36
C ALA A 240 11.35 3.18 -1.15
N VAL A 241 10.15 3.50 -0.67
CA VAL A 241 9.91 3.94 0.71
C VAL A 241 9.26 2.78 1.43
N MET A 242 9.94 2.22 2.43
CA MET A 242 9.41 1.16 3.29
C MET A 242 9.02 1.77 4.64
N VAL A 243 7.78 1.54 5.08
CA VAL A 243 7.32 1.91 6.43
C VAL A 243 7.15 0.66 7.27
N ILE A 244 7.75 0.63 8.46
CA ILE A 244 7.76 -0.52 9.37
C ILE A 244 7.36 -0.06 10.78
N PRO A 245 6.17 -0.44 11.27
CA PRO A 245 5.78 -0.22 12.65
C PRO A 245 6.62 -1.06 13.62
N GLY A 246 6.87 -0.51 14.81
CA GLY A 246 7.65 -1.17 15.83
C GLY A 246 6.99 -2.42 16.41
N HIS A 247 5.66 -2.42 16.45
CA HIS A 247 4.80 -3.47 17.02
C HIS A 247 3.94 -4.12 15.94
N ASP A 248 4.61 -4.81 15.02
CA ASP A 248 4.00 -5.52 13.90
C ASP A 248 4.51 -6.97 13.81
N LEU A 249 3.61 -7.89 13.52
CA LEU A 249 3.92 -9.30 13.24
C LEU A 249 4.69 -9.45 11.92
N LEU A 250 4.46 -8.57 10.93
CA LEU A 250 5.06 -8.61 9.59
C LEU A 250 6.48 -8.02 9.53
N ARG A 251 6.87 -7.28 10.57
CA ARG A 251 8.10 -6.49 10.64
C ARG A 251 9.37 -7.22 10.17
N SER A 252 9.61 -8.46 10.61
CA SER A 252 10.85 -9.16 10.24
C SER A 252 10.94 -9.44 8.74
N ALA A 253 9.82 -9.69 8.06
CA ALA A 253 9.80 -9.87 6.61
C ALA A 253 10.06 -8.54 5.88
N GLU A 254 9.53 -7.43 6.40
CA GLU A 254 9.74 -6.09 5.86
C GLU A 254 11.21 -5.63 6.00
N GLU A 255 11.82 -5.90 7.16
CA GLU A 255 13.25 -5.66 7.41
C GLU A 255 14.14 -6.51 6.49
N ASP A 256 13.81 -7.79 6.26
CA ASP A 256 14.52 -8.65 5.31
C ASP A 256 14.41 -8.13 3.88
N TYR A 257 13.20 -7.79 3.43
CA TYR A 257 12.97 -7.31 2.08
C TYR A 257 13.65 -5.96 1.81
N SER A 258 13.64 -5.06 2.78
CA SER A 258 14.35 -3.78 2.71
C SER A 258 15.86 -4.00 2.53
N ARG A 259 16.45 -4.88 3.34
CA ARG A 259 17.86 -5.27 3.18
C ARG A 259 18.15 -5.86 1.80
N ARG A 260 17.29 -6.75 1.31
CA ARG A 260 17.47 -7.37 -0.02
C ARG A 260 17.36 -6.37 -1.17
N LEU A 261 16.50 -5.35 -1.04
CA LEU A 261 16.42 -4.23 -1.98
C LEU A 261 17.74 -3.44 -2.00
N GLU A 262 18.27 -3.09 -0.83
CA GLU A 262 19.55 -2.39 -0.70
C GLU A 262 20.72 -3.22 -1.27
N GLU A 263 20.78 -4.52 -0.95
CA GLU A 263 21.79 -5.46 -1.49
C GLU A 263 21.70 -5.58 -3.02
N ALA A 264 20.50 -5.45 -3.58
CA ALA A 264 20.28 -5.42 -5.02
C ALA A 264 20.58 -4.05 -5.68
N GLY A 265 21.05 -3.07 -4.90
CA GLY A 265 21.37 -1.73 -5.38
C GLY A 265 20.16 -0.82 -5.61
N VAL A 266 18.98 -1.20 -5.11
CA VAL A 266 17.77 -0.36 -5.17
C VAL A 266 17.88 0.72 -4.07
N PRO A 267 17.66 2.01 -4.38
CA PRO A 267 17.59 3.03 -3.34
C PRO A 267 16.37 2.79 -2.44
N VAL A 268 16.61 2.64 -1.13
CA VAL A 268 15.55 2.43 -0.14
C VAL A 268 15.62 3.50 0.94
N VAL A 269 14.46 4.03 1.34
CA VAL A 269 14.28 4.78 2.58
C VAL A 269 13.43 3.93 3.49
N VAL A 270 13.92 3.63 4.70
CA VAL A 270 13.17 2.90 5.72
C VAL A 270 12.71 3.88 6.80
N GLN A 271 11.40 4.01 6.96
CA GLN A 271 10.76 4.69 8.08
C GLN A 271 10.41 3.65 9.16
N LEU A 272 11.07 3.74 10.32
CA LEU A 272 10.77 2.91 11.48
C LEU A 272 9.91 3.68 12.47
N ASP A 273 8.68 3.21 12.70
CA ASP A 273 7.72 3.83 13.62
C ASP A 273 7.60 3.01 14.91
N HIS A 274 8.63 3.13 15.76
CA HIS A 274 8.85 2.26 16.91
C HIS A 274 7.70 2.18 17.93
N ASP A 275 6.83 3.17 18.03
CA ASP A 275 5.70 3.23 18.96
C ASP A 275 4.35 2.90 18.31
N LEU A 276 4.32 2.60 17.01
CA LEU A 276 3.09 2.31 16.27
C LEU A 276 2.90 0.80 16.03
N VAL A 277 1.66 0.47 15.68
CA VAL A 277 1.19 -0.90 15.35
C VAL A 277 0.80 -0.98 13.87
N HIS A 278 0.56 -2.19 13.37
CA HIS A 278 -0.02 -2.42 12.05
C HIS A 278 -1.30 -1.59 11.82
N GLY A 279 -1.55 -1.13 10.58
CA GLY A 279 -2.78 -0.39 10.24
C GLY A 279 -2.83 1.06 10.72
N TRP A 280 -1.72 1.65 11.19
CA TRP A 280 -1.76 2.98 11.79
C TRP A 280 -2.19 4.11 10.85
N VAL A 281 -2.07 3.94 9.53
CA VAL A 281 -2.50 4.97 8.57
C VAL A 281 -4.00 5.27 8.67
N ASP A 282 -4.79 4.27 9.04
CA ASP A 282 -6.25 4.35 9.13
C ASP A 282 -6.72 5.27 10.27
N PHE A 283 -5.99 5.25 11.38
CA PHE A 283 -6.28 6.08 12.56
C PHE A 283 -5.34 7.28 12.72
N ALA A 284 -4.47 7.53 11.74
CA ALA A 284 -3.59 8.70 11.73
C ALA A 284 -4.32 10.04 11.96
N PRO A 285 -5.54 10.28 11.44
CA PRO A 285 -6.27 11.53 11.73
C PRO A 285 -6.66 11.72 13.20
N LYS A 286 -6.71 10.64 13.98
CA LYS A 286 -7.23 10.63 15.36
C LYS A 286 -6.12 10.60 16.41
N VAL A 287 -4.96 10.05 16.07
CA VAL A 287 -3.87 9.83 17.02
C VAL A 287 -2.62 10.60 16.59
N ALA A 288 -2.14 11.51 17.45
CA ALA A 288 -1.05 12.42 17.11
C ALA A 288 0.27 11.71 16.75
N ALA A 289 0.56 10.56 17.35
CA ALA A 289 1.74 9.77 17.00
C ALA A 289 1.68 9.23 15.55
N ALA A 290 0.51 8.69 15.17
CA ALA A 290 0.25 8.21 13.82
C ALA A 290 0.18 9.38 12.80
N ASP A 291 -0.37 10.54 13.19
CA ASP A 291 -0.37 11.74 12.36
C ASP A 291 1.06 12.20 12.00
N ARG A 292 1.96 12.27 12.99
CA ARG A 292 3.38 12.58 12.79
C ARG A 292 4.11 11.54 11.94
N ALA A 293 3.73 10.27 12.02
CA ALA A 293 4.28 9.22 11.15
C ALA A 293 3.79 9.38 9.71
N PHE A 294 2.53 9.79 9.51
CA PHE A 294 2.01 10.12 8.20
C PHE A 294 2.72 11.35 7.59
N ASP A 295 3.02 12.38 8.40
CA ASP A 295 3.83 13.53 7.96
C ASP A 295 5.17 13.07 7.38
N ARG A 296 5.90 12.22 8.12
CA ARG A 296 7.18 11.65 7.68
C ARG A 296 7.04 10.84 6.39
N LEU A 297 6.01 9.98 6.31
CA LEU A 297 5.72 9.19 5.11
C LEU A 297 5.55 10.11 3.90
N THR A 298 4.71 11.13 3.99
CA THR A 298 4.50 12.07 2.88
C THR A 298 5.74 12.92 2.58
N GLY A 299 6.56 13.23 3.59
CA GLY A 299 7.87 13.85 3.39
C GLY A 299 8.82 12.96 2.57
N HIS A 300 8.87 11.67 2.85
CA HIS A 300 9.66 10.71 2.07
C HIS A 300 9.16 10.57 0.63
N ILE A 301 7.84 10.60 0.41
CA ILE A 301 7.26 10.61 -0.94
C ILE A 301 7.70 11.88 -1.69
N THR A 302 7.57 13.06 -1.09
CA THR A 302 7.99 14.33 -1.70
C THR A 302 9.50 14.37 -1.99
N ASP A 303 10.33 13.86 -1.09
CA ASP A 303 11.78 13.74 -1.31
C ASP A 303 12.11 12.82 -2.48
N LEU A 304 11.42 11.68 -2.59
CA LEU A 304 11.55 10.73 -3.70
C LEU A 304 11.15 11.38 -5.02
N LEU A 305 10.00 12.05 -5.07
CA LEU A 305 9.54 12.80 -6.25
C LEU A 305 10.56 13.87 -6.67
N GLY A 306 11.12 14.59 -5.70
CA GLY A 306 12.17 15.57 -5.95
C GLY A 306 13.45 14.95 -6.54
N ARG A 307 13.82 13.71 -6.15
CA ARG A 307 14.94 12.98 -6.75
C ARG A 307 14.61 12.54 -8.18
N ILE A 308 13.45 11.93 -8.40
CA ILE A 308 12.99 11.48 -9.72
C ILE A 308 12.96 12.65 -10.71
N ALA A 309 12.45 13.81 -10.30
CA ALA A 309 12.37 14.99 -11.15
C ALA A 309 13.76 15.52 -11.56
N ARG A 310 14.79 15.39 -10.71
CA ARG A 310 16.17 15.78 -11.05
C ARG A 310 16.86 14.81 -12.00
N ASP A 311 16.52 13.52 -11.89
CA ASP A 311 17.16 12.45 -12.67
C ASP A 311 16.47 12.19 -14.02
N ARG A 312 15.25 12.74 -14.22
CA ARG A 312 14.57 12.68 -15.53
C ARG A 312 15.30 13.60 -16.52
N PRO A 313 15.72 13.07 -17.69
CA PRO A 313 16.24 13.93 -18.75
C PRO A 313 15.14 14.90 -19.17
N THR A 314 15.42 16.20 -19.15
CA THR A 314 14.54 17.20 -19.75
C THR A 314 14.35 16.82 -21.21
N GLU A 315 13.13 16.46 -21.63
CA GLU A 315 12.84 16.31 -23.04
C GLU A 315 13.25 17.61 -23.75
N THR A 316 14.09 17.48 -24.77
CA THR A 316 14.46 18.61 -25.62
C THR A 316 13.17 19.15 -26.23
N PRO A 317 12.91 20.48 -26.24
CA PRO A 317 11.68 21.00 -26.81
C PRO A 317 11.59 20.52 -28.26
N VAL A 318 10.47 19.86 -28.59
CA VAL A 318 10.16 19.51 -29.98
C VAL A 318 10.14 20.82 -30.77
N VAL A 319 11.17 21.05 -31.57
CA VAL A 319 11.21 22.15 -32.53
C VAL A 319 10.08 21.90 -33.51
N ARG A 320 8.96 22.60 -33.32
CA ARG A 320 7.90 22.69 -34.34
C ARG A 320 8.52 23.36 -35.56
N VAL A 321 8.79 22.58 -36.58
CA VAL A 321 9.04 23.10 -37.92
C VAL A 321 7.71 23.63 -38.44
N GLU A 322 7.51 24.94 -38.38
CA GLU A 322 6.45 25.60 -39.12
C GLU A 322 6.76 25.48 -40.61
N ILE A 323 5.98 24.65 -41.30
CA ILE A 323 5.94 24.66 -42.76
C ILE A 323 4.94 25.75 -43.14
N ALA A 324 5.45 26.89 -43.62
CA ALA A 324 4.64 27.93 -44.23
C ALA A 324 4.03 27.41 -45.54
N ASN A 325 2.73 27.60 -45.70
CA ASN A 325 2.06 27.61 -47.01
C ASN A 325 1.78 29.06 -47.41
#